data_AF-A0ABD6VCJ8-F1
#
_entry.id   AF-A0ABD6VCJ8-F1
#
_cell.length_a   1.000
_cell.length_b   1.000
_cell.length_c   1.000
_cell.angle_alpha   90.00
_cell.angle_beta   90.00
_cell.angle_gamma   90.00
#
_symmetry.space_group_name_H-M   'P 1'
#
loop_
_entity.id
_entity.type
_entity.pdbx_description
1 polymer ?
#
loop_
_entity_poly.entity_id
_entity_poly.type
_entity_poly.pdbx_seq_one_letter_code
_entity_poly.pdbx_strand_id
1 'polypeptide(L)'
;MDCVIRNAVSTDATAISALVVTTLRESNAQDYSPDIIRQVQQSFSPSAILHFLTCRQVYVASIDDHIVATASLDQDTVRSVFVDPAHQGRGMGRQLMATLETVAARNGVELLRVPSSITAEGFYLSLGFQKVTDEFYGAERTIIMEKALRG
;
A
#
# COMPACT_ATOMS: atom_id res chain seq x y z
N MET A 1 8.55 -20.52 -6.67
CA MET A 1 8.47 -19.12 -7.11
C MET A 1 8.72 -18.30 -5.87
N ASP A 2 9.94 -17.79 -5.75
CA ASP A 2 10.36 -17.08 -4.56
C ASP A 2 10.01 -15.61 -4.73
N CYS A 3 9.17 -15.11 -3.83
CA CYS A 3 8.82 -13.70 -3.76
C CYS A 3 9.99 -12.95 -3.11
N VAL A 4 10.56 -11.96 -3.81
CA VAL A 4 11.65 -11.13 -3.29
C VAL A 4 11.10 -9.75 -2.92
N ILE A 5 11.32 -9.35 -1.67
CA ILE A 5 10.99 -8.01 -1.18
C ILE A 5 12.25 -7.16 -1.11
N ARG A 6 12.17 -5.95 -1.66
CA ARG A 6 13.27 -4.98 -1.63
C ARG A 6 12.74 -3.55 -1.65
N ASN A 7 13.62 -2.60 -1.29
CA ASN A 7 13.36 -1.19 -1.56
C ASN A 7 13.17 -0.97 -3.07
N ALA A 8 12.22 -0.11 -3.40
CA ALA A 8 12.00 0.35 -4.75
C ALA A 8 13.08 1.36 -5.15
N VAL A 9 13.46 1.33 -6.42
CA VAL A 9 14.38 2.27 -7.06
C VAL A 9 13.68 3.04 -8.17
N SER A 10 14.29 4.11 -8.67
CA SER A 10 13.68 4.97 -9.68
C SER A 10 13.24 4.24 -10.95
N THR A 11 13.95 3.18 -11.35
CA THR A 11 13.59 2.35 -12.51
C THR A 11 12.32 1.53 -12.30
N ASP A 12 11.87 1.33 -11.06
CA ASP A 12 10.63 0.62 -10.75
C ASP A 12 9.39 1.49 -10.93
N ALA A 13 9.54 2.81 -11.09
CA ALA A 13 8.43 3.76 -11.02
C ALA A 13 7.30 3.45 -12.02
N THR A 14 7.65 3.07 -13.25
CA THR A 14 6.66 2.70 -14.27
C THR A 14 5.94 1.40 -13.92
N ALA A 15 6.65 0.40 -13.39
CA ALA A 15 6.05 -0.88 -13.01
C ALA A 15 5.11 -0.73 -11.80
N ILE A 16 5.52 0.05 -10.79
CA ILE A 16 4.68 0.38 -9.63
C ILE A 16 3.43 1.15 -10.08
N SER A 17 3.58 2.14 -10.96
CA SER A 17 2.45 2.90 -11.50
C SER A 17 1.45 1.97 -12.20
N ALA A 18 1.93 1.09 -13.08
CA ALA A 18 1.08 0.13 -13.79
C ALA A 18 0.34 -0.82 -12.83
N LEU A 19 1.04 -1.36 -11.83
CA LEU A 19 0.45 -2.21 -10.79
C LEU A 19 -0.70 -1.49 -10.08
N VAL A 20 -0.46 -0.28 -9.57
CA VAL A 20 -1.48 0.49 -8.83
C VAL A 20 -2.71 0.74 -9.70
N VAL A 21 -2.50 1.15 -10.96
CA VAL A 21 -3.59 1.41 -11.91
C VAL A 21 -4.41 0.15 -12.19
N THR A 22 -3.77 -1.00 -12.40
CA THR A 22 -4.44 -2.29 -12.63
C THR A 22 -5.24 -2.71 -11.41
N THR A 23 -4.63 -2.71 -10.21
CA THR A 23 -5.32 -3.12 -8.97
C THR A 23 -6.52 -2.21 -8.69
N LEU A 24 -6.42 -0.91 -8.92
CA LEU A 24 -7.55 0.01 -8.74
C LEU A 24 -8.72 -0.24 -9.69
N ARG A 25 -8.42 -0.59 -10.95
CA ARG A 25 -9.45 -0.90 -11.96
C ARG A 25 -10.15 -2.22 -11.71
N GLU A 26 -9.47 -3.19 -11.11
CA GLU A 26 -10.01 -4.54 -10.95
C GLU A 26 -10.56 -4.78 -9.53
N SER A 27 -9.74 -4.58 -8.50
CA SER A 27 -10.11 -4.90 -7.12
C SER A 27 -10.94 -3.81 -6.44
N ASN A 28 -10.65 -2.53 -6.74
CA ASN A 28 -11.25 -1.41 -6.00
C ASN A 28 -12.32 -0.66 -6.80
N ALA A 29 -12.62 -1.06 -8.04
CA ALA A 29 -13.57 -0.34 -8.90
C ALA A 29 -15.01 -0.32 -8.36
N GLN A 30 -15.34 -1.21 -7.43
CA GLN A 30 -16.65 -1.22 -6.76
C GLN A 30 -16.75 -0.19 -5.63
N ASP A 31 -15.60 0.22 -5.05
CA ASP A 31 -15.54 1.16 -3.93
C ASP A 31 -15.36 2.61 -4.38
N TYR A 32 -14.96 2.82 -5.64
CA TYR A 32 -14.59 4.12 -6.17
C TYR A 32 -15.41 4.50 -7.40
N SER A 33 -15.89 5.74 -7.44
CA SER A 33 -16.50 6.28 -8.66
C SER A 33 -15.46 6.38 -9.78
N PRO A 34 -15.87 6.34 -11.06
CA PRO A 34 -14.95 6.49 -12.19
C PRO A 34 -14.07 7.76 -12.13
N ASP A 35 -14.57 8.84 -11.52
CA ASP A 35 -13.83 10.08 -11.34
C ASP A 35 -12.73 9.96 -10.29
N ILE A 36 -13.02 9.27 -9.17
CA ILE A 36 -11.99 8.97 -8.16
C ILE A 36 -10.93 8.04 -8.76
N ILE A 37 -11.33 7.01 -9.52
CA ILE A 37 -10.38 6.13 -10.22
C ILE A 37 -9.46 6.94 -11.14
N ARG A 38 -9.99 7.90 -11.92
CA ARG A 38 -9.18 8.79 -12.77
C ARG A 38 -8.22 9.65 -11.96
N GLN A 39 -8.68 10.24 -10.87
CA GLN A 39 -7.86 11.09 -10.01
C GLN A 39 -6.72 10.30 -9.36
N VAL A 40 -7.01 9.08 -8.89
CA VAL A 40 -5.99 8.20 -8.32
C VAL A 40 -5.00 7.76 -9.42
N GLN A 41 -5.46 7.42 -10.63
CA GLN A 41 -4.56 7.12 -11.75
C GLN A 41 -3.58 8.26 -12.04
N GLN A 42 -4.04 9.52 -12.00
CA GLN A 42 -3.16 10.68 -12.17
C GLN A 42 -2.18 10.84 -11.00
N SER A 43 -2.66 10.61 -9.77
CA SER A 43 -1.89 10.70 -8.52
C SER A 43 -0.84 9.60 -8.39
N PHE A 44 -0.93 8.54 -9.19
CA PHE A 44 0.02 7.42 -9.25
C PHE A 44 0.69 7.29 -10.62
N SER A 45 0.78 8.37 -11.39
CA SER A 45 1.60 8.43 -12.60
C SER A 45 3.09 8.12 -12.31
N PRO A 46 3.89 7.67 -13.28
CA PRO A 46 5.31 7.36 -13.05
C PRO A 46 6.09 8.53 -12.44
N SER A 47 5.78 9.78 -12.80
CA SER A 47 6.37 10.98 -12.20
C SER A 47 5.96 11.16 -10.74
N ALA A 48 4.71 10.88 -10.38
CA ALA A 48 4.26 10.89 -8.99
C ALA A 48 4.93 9.78 -8.16
N ILE A 49 5.10 8.58 -8.73
CA ILE A 49 5.86 7.52 -8.07
C ILE A 49 7.31 7.94 -7.83
N LEU A 50 7.98 8.52 -8.84
CA LEU A 50 9.34 9.06 -8.67
C LEU A 50 9.41 10.07 -7.52
N HIS A 51 8.41 10.95 -7.40
CA HIS A 51 8.33 11.86 -6.27
C HIS A 51 8.17 11.12 -4.93
N PHE A 52 7.27 10.12 -4.84
CA PHE A 52 7.10 9.32 -3.63
C PHE A 52 8.37 8.58 -3.23
N LEU A 53 9.18 8.10 -4.18
CA LEU A 53 10.48 7.48 -3.89
C LEU A 53 11.49 8.45 -3.23
N THR A 54 11.28 9.76 -3.33
CA THR A 54 12.14 10.76 -2.67
C THR A 54 11.73 11.11 -1.25
N CYS A 55 10.46 10.88 -0.88
CA CYS A 55 9.91 11.32 0.40
C CYS A 55 9.33 10.18 1.26
N ARG A 56 9.21 8.96 0.71
CA ARG A 56 8.69 7.77 1.41
C ARG A 56 9.64 6.60 1.27
N GLN A 57 9.55 5.67 2.21
CA GLN A 57 10.21 4.37 2.10
C GLN A 57 9.29 3.41 1.34
N VAL A 58 9.57 3.19 0.06
CA VAL A 58 8.73 2.36 -0.82
C VAL A 58 9.37 0.99 -1.00
N TYR A 59 8.59 -0.06 -0.81
CA TYR A 59 9.00 -1.45 -0.99
C TYR A 59 8.16 -2.11 -2.06
N VAL A 60 8.80 -2.99 -2.82
CA VAL A 60 8.15 -3.82 -3.84
C VAL A 60 8.37 -5.29 -3.54
N ALA A 61 7.38 -6.10 -3.89
CA ALA A 61 7.52 -7.55 -3.96
C ALA A 61 7.55 -7.97 -5.43
N SER A 62 8.49 -8.84 -5.78
CA SER A 62 8.71 -9.30 -7.15
C SER A 62 8.77 -10.82 -7.26
N ILE A 63 8.26 -11.35 -8.37
CA ILE A 63 8.35 -12.75 -8.77
C ILE A 63 8.90 -12.78 -10.19
N ASP A 64 9.96 -13.55 -10.43
CA ASP A 64 10.63 -13.65 -11.73
C ASP A 64 10.91 -12.26 -12.35
N ASP A 65 11.45 -11.35 -11.53
CA ASP A 65 11.74 -9.93 -11.83
C ASP A 65 10.53 -9.03 -12.16
N HIS A 66 9.31 -9.55 -12.05
CA HIS A 66 8.08 -8.77 -12.23
C HIS A 66 7.60 -8.25 -10.88
N ILE A 67 7.40 -6.93 -10.76
CA ILE A 67 6.79 -6.32 -9.57
C ILE A 67 5.31 -6.68 -9.53
N VAL A 68 4.91 -7.40 -8.48
CA VAL A 68 3.54 -7.89 -8.27
C VAL A 68 2.88 -7.29 -7.04
N ALA A 69 3.62 -6.59 -6.19
CA ALA A 69 3.06 -5.84 -5.07
C ALA A 69 3.92 -4.63 -4.70
N THR A 70 3.30 -3.63 -4.08
CA THR A 70 3.96 -2.44 -3.53
C THR A 70 3.33 -2.03 -2.21
N ALA A 71 4.14 -1.45 -1.32
CA ALA A 71 3.70 -0.79 -0.10
C ALA A 71 4.70 0.31 0.26
N SER A 72 4.24 1.38 0.89
CA SER A 72 5.12 2.48 1.30
C SER A 72 4.88 2.90 2.73
N LEU A 73 5.93 3.41 3.37
CA LEU A 73 5.90 4.00 4.70
C LEU A 73 6.27 5.48 4.60
N ASP A 74 5.39 6.32 5.10
CA ASP A 74 5.51 7.77 5.22
C ASP A 74 5.52 8.12 6.71
N GLN A 75 6.72 8.21 7.29
CA GLN A 75 6.94 8.31 8.74
C GLN A 75 6.28 7.15 9.52
N ASP A 76 5.16 7.40 10.18
CA ASP A 76 4.37 6.44 10.97
C ASP A 76 3.17 5.89 10.19
N THR A 77 2.97 6.32 8.95
CA THR A 77 1.76 6.05 8.18
C THR A 77 2.08 5.15 6.98
N VAL A 78 1.45 3.98 6.96
CA VAL A 78 1.46 3.08 5.81
C VAL A 78 0.58 3.66 4.71
N ARG A 79 1.12 3.68 3.48
CA ARG A 79 0.45 4.19 2.28
C ARG A 79 0.68 3.25 1.11
N SER A 80 -0.21 3.34 0.12
CA SER A 80 -0.03 2.75 -1.21
C SER A 80 0.23 1.23 -1.18
N VAL A 81 -0.59 0.49 -0.42
CA VAL A 81 -0.52 -0.98 -0.34
C VAL A 81 -1.36 -1.57 -1.47
N PHE A 82 -0.71 -2.17 -2.46
CA PHE A 82 -1.37 -2.80 -3.60
C PHE A 82 -0.71 -4.14 -3.92
N VAL A 83 -1.53 -5.14 -4.19
CA VAL A 83 -1.11 -6.46 -4.67
C VAL A 83 -1.85 -6.73 -5.97
N ASP A 84 -1.11 -7.22 -6.96
CA ASP A 84 -1.64 -7.63 -8.26
C ASP A 84 -2.79 -8.63 -8.04
N PRO A 85 -3.97 -8.43 -8.65
CA PRO A 85 -5.14 -9.28 -8.42
C PRO A 85 -4.89 -10.77 -8.64
N ALA A 86 -4.08 -11.16 -9.62
CA ALA A 86 -3.75 -12.57 -9.88
C ALA A 86 -2.86 -13.19 -8.79
N HIS A 87 -2.23 -12.34 -7.96
CA HIS A 87 -1.27 -12.68 -6.93
C HIS A 87 -1.80 -12.43 -5.50
N GLN A 88 -3.02 -11.93 -5.35
CA GLN A 88 -3.69 -11.78 -4.06
C GLN A 88 -3.95 -13.14 -3.39
N GLY A 89 -4.14 -13.12 -2.06
CA GLY A 89 -4.33 -14.34 -1.26
C GLY A 89 -3.08 -15.20 -1.05
N ARG A 90 -1.94 -14.83 -1.65
CA ARG A 90 -0.66 -15.57 -1.56
C ARG A 90 0.32 -15.03 -0.51
N GLY A 91 -0.14 -14.14 0.37
CA GLY A 91 0.64 -13.64 1.50
C GLY A 91 1.58 -12.45 1.23
N MET A 92 1.71 -11.98 -0.01
CA MET A 92 2.63 -10.87 -0.36
C MET A 92 2.33 -9.57 0.39
N GLY A 93 1.04 -9.22 0.53
CA GLY A 93 0.62 -8.07 1.33
C GLY A 93 1.06 -8.21 2.79
N ARG A 94 0.98 -9.41 3.38
CA ARG A 94 1.44 -9.65 4.76
C ARG A 94 2.96 -9.50 4.88
N GLN A 95 3.71 -9.99 3.90
CA GLN A 95 5.17 -9.88 3.91
C GLN A 95 5.65 -8.43 3.74
N LEU A 96 4.99 -7.65 2.87
CA LEU A 96 5.25 -6.21 2.74
C LEU A 96 4.94 -5.48 4.05
N MET A 97 3.79 -5.75 4.67
CA MET A 97 3.43 -5.13 5.95
C MET A 97 4.42 -5.48 7.07
N ALA A 98 4.85 -6.74 7.19
CA ALA A 98 5.87 -7.13 8.16
C ALA A 98 7.21 -6.40 7.93
N THR A 99 7.56 -6.16 6.67
CA THR A 99 8.73 -5.35 6.30
C THR A 99 8.57 -3.91 6.78
N LEU A 100 7.42 -3.28 6.51
CA LEU A 100 7.16 -1.90 6.94
C LEU A 100 7.10 -1.77 8.47
N GLU A 101 6.50 -2.72 9.18
CA GLU A 101 6.47 -2.76 10.65
C GLU A 101 7.89 -2.82 11.22
N THR A 102 8.75 -3.66 10.66
CA THR A 102 10.17 -3.78 11.07
C THR A 102 10.92 -2.46 10.84
N VAL A 103 10.70 -1.84 9.69
CA VAL A 103 11.34 -0.57 9.32
C VAL A 103 10.85 0.57 10.21
N ALA A 104 9.54 0.66 10.45
CA ALA A 104 8.94 1.65 11.33
C ALA A 104 9.47 1.53 12.77
N ALA A 105 9.50 0.31 13.32
CA ALA A 105 10.04 0.06 14.66
C ALA A 105 11.53 0.46 14.76
N ARG A 106 12.34 0.15 13.73
CA ARG A 106 13.75 0.59 13.67
C ARG A 106 13.91 2.11 13.63
N ASN A 107 12.92 2.81 13.08
CA ASN A 107 12.88 4.27 13.05
C ASN A 107 12.30 4.89 14.33
N GLY A 108 12.02 4.08 15.37
CA GLY A 108 11.45 4.54 16.64
C GLY A 108 9.94 4.82 16.59
N VAL A 109 9.24 4.34 15.57
CA VAL A 109 7.77 4.43 15.51
C VAL A 109 7.18 3.42 16.49
N GLU A 110 6.37 3.89 17.43
CA GLU A 110 5.67 3.05 18.41
C GLU A 110 4.25 2.69 17.96
N LEU A 111 3.66 3.49 17.07
CA LEU A 111 2.29 3.34 16.60
C LEU A 111 2.25 3.53 15.09
N LEU A 112 1.85 2.48 14.37
CA LEU A 112 1.73 2.48 12.92
C LEU A 112 0.28 2.76 12.52
N ARG A 113 0.08 3.71 11.62
CA ARG A 113 -1.25 4.11 11.12
C ARG A 113 -1.44 3.66 9.69
N VAL A 114 -2.67 3.32 9.30
CA VAL A 114 -3.02 3.04 7.91
C VAL A 114 -4.41 3.58 7.58
N PRO A 115 -4.54 4.42 6.53
CA PRO A 115 -5.82 4.72 5.93
C PRO A 115 -6.25 3.54 5.06
N SER A 116 -7.24 2.78 5.52
CA SER A 116 -7.75 1.59 4.84
C SER A 116 -8.96 1.93 3.97
N SER A 117 -9.06 1.30 2.78
CA SER A 117 -10.34 1.18 2.08
C SER A 117 -11.29 0.29 2.88
N ILE A 118 -12.58 0.34 2.55
CA ILE A 118 -13.60 -0.53 3.15
C ILE A 118 -13.26 -2.00 2.89
N THR A 119 -12.86 -2.33 1.66
CA THR A 119 -12.48 -3.69 1.24
C THR A 119 -11.22 -4.22 1.92
N ALA A 120 -10.28 -3.35 2.30
CA ALA A 120 -9.03 -3.73 2.94
C ALA A 120 -9.12 -3.84 4.48
N GLU A 121 -10.24 -3.44 5.10
CA GLU A 121 -10.40 -3.44 6.57
C GLU A 121 -10.11 -4.82 7.16
N GLY A 122 -10.73 -5.87 6.59
CA GLY A 122 -10.53 -7.25 7.04
C GLY A 122 -9.07 -7.73 6.92
N PHE A 123 -8.34 -7.25 5.92
CA PHE A 123 -6.92 -7.53 5.76
C PHE A 123 -6.11 -6.94 6.93
N TYR A 124 -6.31 -5.66 7.24
CA TYR A 124 -5.57 -5.01 8.33
C TYR A 124 -5.99 -5.51 9.72
N LEU A 125 -7.28 -5.81 9.95
CA LEU A 125 -7.74 -6.47 11.17
C LEU A 125 -6.99 -7.79 11.39
N SER A 126 -6.80 -8.58 10.32
CA SER A 126 -6.06 -9.85 10.38
C SER A 126 -4.56 -9.70 10.63
N LEU A 127 -4.02 -8.49 10.57
CA LEU A 127 -2.64 -8.13 10.91
C LEU A 127 -2.51 -7.54 12.31
N GLY A 128 -3.62 -7.41 13.04
CA GLY A 128 -3.67 -6.84 14.39
C GLY A 128 -3.82 -5.32 14.43
N PHE A 129 -4.14 -4.68 13.30
CA PHE A 129 -4.59 -3.29 13.32
C PHE A 129 -6.00 -3.20 13.91
N GLN A 130 -6.30 -2.08 14.54
CA GLN A 130 -7.59 -1.78 15.12
C GLN A 130 -8.15 -0.52 14.48
N LYS A 131 -9.46 -0.51 14.20
CA LYS A 131 -10.14 0.68 13.71
C LYS A 131 -10.17 1.76 14.80
N VAL A 132 -9.83 2.99 14.42
CA VAL A 132 -9.84 4.16 15.31
C VAL A 132 -10.97 5.10 14.92
N THR A 133 -11.05 5.50 13.66
CA THR A 133 -12.09 6.42 13.17
C THR A 133 -12.36 6.21 11.69
N ASP A 134 -13.48 6.76 11.21
CA ASP A 134 -13.75 6.95 9.80
C ASP A 134 -13.39 8.40 9.40
N GLU A 135 -12.73 8.58 8.27
CA GLU A 135 -12.48 9.87 7.63
C GLU A 135 -13.20 9.93 6.28
N PHE A 136 -13.75 11.09 5.94
CA PHE A 136 -14.51 11.30 4.72
C PHE A 136 -13.86 12.37 3.84
N TYR A 137 -13.49 11.99 2.63
CA TYR A 137 -13.00 12.90 1.60
C TYR A 137 -14.07 13.01 0.51
N GLY A 138 -15.01 13.95 0.70
CA GLY A 138 -16.21 14.01 -0.13
C GLY A 138 -17.10 12.78 0.11
N ALA A 139 -17.35 11.98 -0.92
CA ALA A 139 -18.12 10.74 -0.82
C ALA A 139 -17.28 9.51 -0.47
N GLU A 140 -15.93 9.63 -0.48
CA GLU A 140 -15.03 8.53 -0.15
C GLU A 140 -14.91 8.38 1.36
N ARG A 141 -15.20 7.18 1.87
CA ARG A 141 -14.97 6.81 3.26
C ARG A 141 -13.66 6.02 3.37
N THR A 142 -12.76 6.50 4.20
CA THR A 142 -11.52 5.82 4.58
C THR A 142 -11.59 5.43 6.05
N ILE A 143 -11.16 4.22 6.39
CA ILE A 143 -11.14 3.72 7.76
C ILE A 143 -9.72 3.89 8.28
N ILE A 144 -9.53 4.78 9.25
CA ILE A 144 -8.23 4.96 9.89
C ILE A 144 -8.04 3.85 10.90
N MET A 145 -6.98 3.07 10.71
CA MET A 145 -6.63 1.94 11.56
C MET A 145 -5.21 2.08 12.09
N GLU A 146 -4.97 1.57 13.29
CA GLU A 146 -3.68 1.72 13.96
C GLU A 146 -3.23 0.41 14.60
N LYS A 147 -1.92 0.22 14.71
CA LYS A 147 -1.29 -0.93 15.37
C LYS A 147 -0.09 -0.47 16.18
N ALA A 148 -0.08 -0.77 17.47
CA ALA A 148 1.10 -0.57 18.30
C ALA A 148 2.21 -1.53 17.86
N LEU A 149 3.39 -0.99 17.60
CA LEU A 149 4.61 -1.75 17.35
C LEU A 149 5.25 -2.04 18.71
N ARG A 150 5.30 -3.31 19.09
CA ARG A 150 6.04 -3.70 20.30
C ARG A 150 7.52 -3.62 19.98
N GLY A 151 8.24 -2.77 20.70
CA GLY A 151 9.71 -2.68 20.66
C GLY A 151 10.40 -3.95 21.14
#